data_AF-A0A4D7JMW5-F1
#
_entry.id   AF-A0A4D7JMW5-F1
#
_cell.length_a   1.000
_cell.length_b   1.000
_cell.length_c   1.000
_cell.angle_alpha   90.00
_cell.angle_beta   90.00
_cell.angle_gamma   90.00
#
_symmetry.space_group_name_H-M   'P 1'
#
loop_
_entity.id
_entity.type
_entity.pdbx_description
1 polymer ?
#
loop_
_entity_poly.entity_id
_entity_poly.type
_entity_poly.pdbx_seq_one_letter_code
_entity_poly.pdbx_strand_id
1 'polypeptide(L)'
;MNKLNFLLLLILCQFISFAQKLDDELVSKANKLKDKYEDEDMVILKSISDYEYYIDNKTDELHASLSENLEFLALSSGTEYIKRNYFSDNSFIDDYDIENDRGRSVDYEKYCGHVQSGDIFYSDAKVCAYNFEFDYRGRGINFESKTIFTDPKYLTKIFFSDDLPVEERLIRIKVPDYADIELVEVNFDGYNIQKKESKQDEITTYTYTLSEVEDFSDLERTPGYLHFLPHILILTKSYTINEEKRTVLSSTEDLYGWYYQLTKQISRDSKSFEAKVKEITAGLDSDLDKMKAIYYWVQDNIKYIAFEDGLAGFKPEDAKEVYYNLYGDCKGMANLTREMLSIVGIDARLGWLGTNRIPYTYDIPSLAVDNHMICVAYLNDNKYFLDPTEKFNKLDYNAERIQGKQIMIENGVGYLIDTVRVEPIEKYLKESNWNFTIQDGVLAGIGETILKGEKKKDLLYFLSNQESEDLEKILKAVVCGSDDPDNFMINEYSAFDREKVFNVTYSMKLENNLNSFGDEIYVDLDFYEEFSKGEIEEDRKVLYSFGDKSFNRTTGELKIPVGYKVNYLPEPVEIKSDYYSFNMHFRQKGDRIIYFKEIKILKPILPKEEFINWNKAINTINNFYNDQIILQAAQ
;
A
#
# COMPACT_ATOMS: atom_id res chain seq x y z
N MET A 1 60.63 -7.11 -72.47
CA MET A 1 60.11 -7.57 -71.16
C MET A 1 58.59 -7.65 -71.27
N ASN A 2 58.05 -8.82 -70.94
CA ASN A 2 56.77 -9.36 -71.41
C ASN A 2 55.53 -8.84 -70.66
N LYS A 3 54.41 -8.78 -71.39
CA LYS A 3 53.03 -8.87 -70.89
C LYS A 3 52.77 -10.26 -70.30
N LEU A 4 51.99 -10.38 -69.22
CA LEU A 4 51.09 -11.55 -69.01
C LEU A 4 49.97 -11.29 -67.99
N ASN A 5 48.88 -12.00 -68.25
CA ASN A 5 47.51 -12.00 -67.75
C ASN A 5 47.28 -12.80 -66.44
N PHE A 6 46.02 -12.68 -65.93
CA PHE A 6 45.21 -13.69 -65.21
C PHE A 6 45.51 -13.89 -63.69
N LEU A 7 44.57 -14.17 -62.77
CA LEU A 7 43.23 -14.77 -62.84
C LEU A 7 42.45 -14.43 -61.54
N LEU A 8 41.14 -14.22 -61.66
CA LEU A 8 40.14 -14.07 -60.59
C LEU A 8 39.89 -15.45 -59.93
N LEU A 9 40.01 -15.58 -58.60
CA LEU A 9 39.54 -16.77 -57.86
C LEU A 9 38.47 -16.35 -56.84
N LEU A 10 37.20 -16.60 -57.19
CA LEU A 10 36.05 -16.53 -56.29
C LEU A 10 36.05 -17.79 -55.41
N ILE A 11 36.36 -17.64 -54.12
CA ILE A 11 36.10 -18.66 -53.10
C ILE A 11 34.76 -18.32 -52.46
N LEU A 12 33.75 -19.15 -52.73
CA LEU A 12 32.52 -19.22 -51.93
C LEU A 12 32.90 -19.66 -50.51
N CYS A 13 32.92 -18.74 -49.55
CA CYS A 13 32.74 -19.10 -48.15
C CYS A 13 31.27 -19.45 -47.95
N GLN A 14 30.97 -20.75 -47.90
CA GLN A 14 29.73 -21.23 -47.29
C GLN A 14 29.79 -20.87 -45.80
N PHE A 15 29.06 -19.84 -45.41
CA PHE A 15 28.69 -19.65 -44.00
C PHE A 15 27.78 -20.83 -43.63
N ILE A 16 28.35 -21.82 -42.95
CA ILE A 16 27.55 -22.77 -42.16
C ILE A 16 27.05 -21.94 -40.98
N SER A 17 25.85 -21.39 -41.10
CA SER A 17 25.10 -20.95 -39.94
C SER A 17 24.81 -22.19 -39.11
N PHE A 18 25.53 -22.36 -38.00
CA PHE A 18 25.07 -23.23 -36.94
C PHE A 18 23.80 -22.59 -36.37
N ALA A 19 22.64 -22.90 -36.97
CA ALA A 19 21.36 -22.69 -36.32
C ALA A 19 21.43 -23.44 -34.99
N GLN A 20 21.35 -22.71 -33.88
CA GLN A 20 21.37 -23.30 -32.55
C GLN A 20 20.15 -24.22 -32.45
N LYS A 21 20.40 -25.54 -32.33
CA LYS A 21 19.31 -26.52 -32.20
C LYS A 21 18.61 -26.26 -30.86
N LEU A 22 17.30 -26.04 -30.90
CA LEU A 22 16.45 -25.83 -29.73
C LEU A 22 16.41 -27.10 -28.85
N ASP A 23 16.20 -26.92 -27.55
CA ASP A 23 15.90 -28.03 -26.65
C ASP A 23 14.41 -28.39 -26.79
N ASP A 24 14.13 -29.51 -27.46
CA ASP A 24 12.76 -29.97 -27.75
C ASP A 24 11.97 -30.27 -26.47
N GLU A 25 12.64 -30.63 -25.35
CA GLU A 25 11.98 -30.92 -24.07
C GLU A 25 11.52 -29.62 -23.39
N LEU A 26 12.39 -28.61 -23.33
CA LEU A 26 12.05 -27.31 -22.77
C LEU A 26 10.98 -26.58 -23.59
N VAL A 27 11.02 -26.68 -24.92
CA VAL A 27 9.97 -26.15 -25.79
C VAL A 27 8.64 -26.86 -25.52
N SER A 28 8.64 -28.19 -25.38
CA SER A 28 7.43 -28.95 -25.03
C SER A 28 6.88 -28.55 -23.65
N LYS A 29 7.76 -28.36 -22.67
CA LYS A 29 7.39 -27.89 -21.33
C LYS A 29 6.79 -26.48 -21.35
N ALA A 30 7.43 -25.55 -22.07
CA ALA A 30 6.94 -24.18 -22.23
C ALA A 30 5.55 -24.14 -22.89
N ASN A 31 5.28 -24.99 -23.89
CA ASN A 31 3.94 -25.06 -24.49
C ASN A 31 2.89 -25.49 -23.46
N LYS A 32 3.15 -26.53 -22.66
CA LYS A 32 2.22 -26.98 -21.62
C LYS A 32 1.98 -25.92 -20.54
N LEU A 33 3.04 -25.21 -20.14
CA LEU A 33 2.95 -24.19 -19.11
C LEU A 33 2.27 -22.92 -19.62
N LYS A 34 2.40 -22.57 -20.91
CA LYS A 34 1.59 -21.49 -21.50
C LYS A 34 0.10 -21.80 -21.49
N ASP A 35 -0.30 -23.07 -21.67
CA ASP A 35 -1.71 -23.46 -21.55
C ASP A 35 -2.22 -23.34 -20.10
N LYS A 36 -1.33 -23.44 -19.11
CA LYS A 36 -1.67 -23.29 -17.67
C LYS A 36 -1.67 -21.82 -17.24
N TYR A 37 -0.71 -21.04 -17.75
CA TYR A 37 -0.49 -19.64 -17.44
C TYR A 37 -0.66 -18.81 -18.72
N GLU A 38 -1.92 -18.68 -19.16
CA GLU A 38 -2.26 -18.13 -20.49
C GLU A 38 -1.78 -16.68 -20.67
N ASP A 39 -1.82 -15.90 -19.61
CA ASP A 39 -1.44 -14.47 -19.62
C ASP A 39 0.06 -14.24 -19.35
N GLU A 40 0.80 -15.29 -18.98
CA GLU A 40 2.19 -15.17 -18.54
C GLU A 40 3.18 -15.43 -19.65
N ASP A 41 4.19 -14.57 -19.77
CA ASP A 41 5.25 -14.74 -20.78
C ASP A 41 6.45 -15.54 -20.27
N MET A 42 6.49 -15.82 -18.97
CA MET A 42 7.58 -16.55 -18.32
C MET A 42 7.12 -17.23 -17.03
N VAL A 43 7.86 -18.25 -16.62
CA VAL A 43 7.63 -19.00 -15.37
C VAL A 43 8.96 -19.35 -14.71
N ILE A 44 8.97 -19.49 -13.38
CA ILE A 44 10.08 -20.09 -12.64
C ILE A 44 9.79 -21.58 -12.47
N LEU A 45 10.58 -22.42 -13.12
CA LEU A 45 10.48 -23.88 -12.98
C LEU A 45 10.82 -24.33 -11.56
N LYS A 46 11.86 -23.71 -10.99
CA LYS A 46 12.36 -24.04 -9.66
C LYS A 46 12.92 -22.80 -8.98
N SER A 47 12.47 -22.55 -7.76
CA SER A 47 12.97 -21.47 -6.91
C SER A 47 13.48 -22.04 -5.60
N ILE A 48 14.80 -22.08 -5.42
CA ILE A 48 15.45 -22.57 -4.21
C ILE A 48 16.04 -21.40 -3.44
N SER A 49 15.74 -21.32 -2.14
CA SER A 49 16.39 -20.39 -1.21
C SER A 49 16.97 -21.14 -0.02
N ASP A 50 18.29 -21.07 0.13
CA ASP A 50 19.05 -21.61 1.25
C ASP A 50 19.49 -20.50 2.18
N TYR A 51 18.92 -20.50 3.38
CA TYR A 51 19.31 -19.64 4.49
C TYR A 51 20.24 -20.41 5.41
N GLU A 52 21.40 -19.84 5.73
CA GLU A 52 22.39 -20.46 6.61
C GLU A 52 22.91 -19.45 7.63
N TYR A 53 22.81 -19.79 8.91
CA TYR A 53 23.35 -19.00 10.02
C TYR A 53 24.72 -19.52 10.41
N TYR A 54 25.66 -18.59 10.63
CA TYR A 54 27.03 -18.93 11.00
C TYR A 54 27.69 -17.80 11.79
N ILE A 55 28.70 -18.13 12.60
CA ILE A 55 29.60 -17.12 13.19
C ILE A 55 30.63 -16.70 12.13
N ASP A 56 30.71 -15.42 11.83
CA ASP A 56 31.77 -14.90 10.97
C ASP A 56 33.09 -14.86 11.74
N ASN A 57 34.12 -15.50 11.18
CA ASN A 57 35.43 -15.66 11.82
C ASN A 57 36.23 -14.34 11.92
N LYS A 58 35.80 -13.25 11.27
CA LYS A 58 36.50 -11.96 11.32
C LYS A 58 35.87 -11.03 12.35
N THR A 59 34.54 -11.06 12.49
CA THR A 59 33.80 -10.18 13.40
C THR A 59 33.47 -10.85 14.74
N ASP A 60 33.52 -12.18 14.82
CA ASP A 60 32.98 -12.97 15.93
C ASP A 60 31.48 -12.65 16.18
N GLU A 61 30.74 -12.30 15.13
CA GLU A 61 29.31 -12.00 15.16
C GLU A 61 28.52 -13.04 14.37
N LEU A 62 27.27 -13.27 14.77
CA LEU A 62 26.34 -14.11 14.03
C LEU A 62 25.96 -13.40 12.73
N HIS A 63 26.24 -14.03 11.59
CA HIS A 63 25.79 -13.63 10.27
C HIS A 63 24.76 -14.64 9.75
N ALA A 64 24.07 -14.27 8.67
CA ALA A 64 23.29 -15.19 7.86
C ALA A 64 23.67 -15.04 6.39
N SER A 65 23.46 -16.08 5.59
CA SER A 65 23.52 -15.99 4.12
C SER A 65 22.24 -16.52 3.50
N LEU A 66 21.85 -15.92 2.38
CA LEU A 66 20.83 -16.42 1.46
C LEU A 66 21.53 -16.82 0.15
N SER A 67 21.50 -18.10 -0.20
CA SER A 67 21.84 -18.58 -1.53
C SER A 67 20.57 -18.86 -2.30
N GLU A 68 20.42 -18.25 -3.47
CA GLU A 68 19.29 -18.43 -4.37
C GLU A 68 19.73 -19.22 -5.61
N ASN A 69 18.87 -20.10 -6.10
CA ASN A 69 18.96 -20.73 -7.42
C ASN A 69 17.56 -20.70 -8.05
N LEU A 70 17.44 -20.02 -9.19
CA LEU A 70 16.20 -19.79 -9.92
C LEU A 70 16.32 -20.29 -11.36
N GLU A 71 15.47 -21.22 -11.75
CA GLU A 71 15.40 -21.76 -13.11
C GLU A 71 14.24 -21.10 -13.89
N PHE A 72 14.52 -20.05 -14.67
CA PHE A 72 13.54 -19.37 -15.50
C PHE A 72 13.29 -20.10 -16.82
N LEU A 73 12.06 -20.04 -17.33
CA LEU A 73 11.67 -20.57 -18.64
C LEU A 73 10.74 -19.59 -19.36
N ALA A 74 11.11 -19.18 -20.57
CA ALA A 74 10.26 -18.34 -21.41
C ALA A 74 9.07 -19.12 -21.98
N LEU A 75 7.86 -18.60 -21.77
CA LEU A 75 6.61 -19.10 -22.35
C LEU A 75 6.27 -18.38 -23.66
N SER A 76 6.93 -17.27 -23.97
CA SER A 76 6.79 -16.51 -25.21
C SER A 76 8.16 -16.23 -25.85
N SER A 77 8.18 -15.81 -27.12
CA SER A 77 9.40 -15.35 -27.79
C SER A 77 9.55 -13.84 -27.67
N GLY A 78 10.77 -13.34 -27.45
CA GLY A 78 11.01 -11.91 -27.29
C GLY A 78 10.63 -11.39 -25.90
N THR A 79 10.65 -12.27 -24.90
CA THR A 79 10.36 -11.92 -23.51
C THR A 79 11.58 -11.25 -22.88
N GLU A 80 11.36 -10.15 -22.16
CA GLU A 80 12.35 -9.47 -21.34
C GLU A 80 11.93 -9.57 -19.87
N TYR A 81 12.89 -9.79 -18.98
CA TYR A 81 12.62 -9.83 -17.54
C TYR A 81 13.75 -9.23 -16.72
N ILE A 82 13.40 -8.48 -15.69
CA ILE A 82 14.38 -7.86 -14.80
C ILE A 82 14.32 -8.55 -13.44
N LYS A 83 15.29 -9.43 -13.16
CA LYS A 83 15.46 -9.97 -11.80
C LYS A 83 16.07 -8.91 -10.91
N ARG A 84 15.48 -8.68 -9.74
CA ARG A 84 15.96 -7.72 -8.75
C ARG A 84 16.39 -8.43 -7.47
N ASN A 85 17.56 -8.08 -6.97
CA ASN A 85 18.06 -8.49 -5.65
C ASN A 85 18.28 -7.26 -4.79
N TYR A 86 17.51 -7.17 -3.70
CA TYR A 86 17.57 -6.07 -2.75
C TYR A 86 18.52 -6.40 -1.59
N PHE A 87 19.26 -5.39 -1.13
CA PHE A 87 20.17 -5.47 0.01
C PHE A 87 20.28 -4.09 0.67
N SER A 88 20.91 -3.97 1.83
CA SER A 88 21.01 -2.70 2.55
C SER A 88 22.43 -2.40 3.02
N ASP A 89 22.61 -1.62 4.09
CA ASP A 89 23.92 -1.46 4.72
C ASP A 89 24.30 -2.65 5.63
N ASN A 90 23.32 -3.48 6.02
CA ASN A 90 23.53 -4.69 6.83
C ASN A 90 23.45 -5.99 6.00
N SER A 91 23.43 -5.87 4.68
CA SER A 91 23.54 -6.99 3.76
C SER A 91 24.22 -6.60 2.45
N PHE A 92 24.83 -7.56 1.76
CA PHE A 92 25.42 -7.32 0.44
C PHE A 92 25.38 -8.60 -0.41
N ILE A 93 25.35 -8.42 -1.73
CA ILE A 93 25.49 -9.53 -2.68
C ILE A 93 26.98 -9.86 -2.82
N ASP A 94 27.37 -11.03 -2.33
CA ASP A 94 28.75 -11.54 -2.32
C ASP A 94 29.14 -12.10 -3.70
N ASP A 95 28.24 -12.88 -4.30
CA ASP A 95 28.47 -13.51 -5.60
C ASP A 95 27.16 -13.69 -6.39
N TYR A 96 27.28 -13.83 -7.71
CA TYR A 96 26.19 -14.23 -8.61
C TYR A 96 26.73 -14.92 -9.86
N ASP A 97 25.95 -15.85 -10.40
CA ASP A 97 26.22 -16.47 -11.69
C ASP A 97 24.93 -16.58 -12.51
N ILE A 98 25.07 -16.51 -13.83
CA ILE A 98 23.96 -16.62 -14.76
C ILE A 98 24.37 -17.60 -15.85
N GLU A 99 23.65 -18.71 -15.95
CA GLU A 99 23.87 -19.72 -16.96
C GLU A 99 22.66 -19.83 -17.89
N ASN A 100 22.89 -20.16 -19.16
CA ASN A 100 21.79 -20.61 -20.02
C ASN A 100 21.38 -22.05 -19.68
N ASP A 101 20.30 -22.49 -20.32
CA ASP A 101 19.77 -23.86 -20.33
C ASP A 101 20.78 -25.00 -20.66
N ARG A 102 22.02 -24.68 -21.04
CA ARG A 102 23.11 -25.64 -21.33
C ARG A 102 24.24 -25.60 -20.31
N GLY A 103 24.08 -24.87 -19.21
CA GLY A 103 25.10 -24.71 -18.18
C GLY A 103 26.32 -23.93 -18.67
N ARG A 104 26.12 -22.96 -19.58
CA ARG A 104 27.18 -22.03 -19.98
C ARG A 104 26.88 -20.67 -19.39
N SER A 105 27.86 -20.11 -18.68
CA SER A 105 27.79 -18.75 -18.17
C SER A 105 27.54 -17.75 -19.30
N VAL A 106 26.65 -16.81 -19.06
CA VAL A 106 26.23 -15.77 -19.98
C VAL A 106 26.31 -14.42 -19.27
N ASP A 107 26.82 -13.42 -19.97
CA ASP A 107 26.93 -12.06 -19.43
C ASP A 107 25.69 -11.27 -19.83
N TYR A 108 24.95 -10.81 -18.83
CA TYR A 108 23.76 -9.99 -18.99
C TYR A 108 23.99 -8.65 -18.30
N GLU A 109 23.31 -7.60 -18.78
CA GLU A 109 23.45 -6.28 -18.21
C GLU A 109 23.02 -6.27 -16.73
N LYS A 110 23.92 -5.78 -15.88
CA LYS A 110 23.74 -5.63 -14.44
C LYS A 110 23.79 -4.16 -14.07
N TYR A 111 22.75 -3.69 -13.39
CA TYR A 111 22.68 -2.33 -12.86
C TYR A 111 22.47 -2.37 -11.36
N CYS A 112 23.42 -1.83 -10.60
CA CYS A 112 23.28 -1.70 -9.15
C CYS A 112 23.21 -0.24 -8.73
N GLY A 113 22.31 0.07 -7.81
CA GLY A 113 22.14 1.42 -7.29
C GLY A 113 21.22 1.45 -6.09
N HIS A 114 21.01 2.65 -5.54
CA HIS A 114 20.01 2.85 -4.49
C HIS A 114 18.61 2.70 -5.07
N VAL A 115 17.69 2.14 -4.28
CA VAL A 115 16.28 2.09 -4.65
C VAL A 115 15.74 3.52 -4.68
N GLN A 116 15.23 3.94 -5.83
CA GLN A 116 14.52 5.20 -6.03
C GLN A 116 13.13 4.89 -6.59
N SER A 117 12.08 5.35 -5.93
CA SER A 117 10.70 5.18 -6.38
C SER A 117 9.87 6.33 -5.85
N GLY A 118 9.27 7.15 -6.72
CA GLY A 118 8.32 8.23 -6.39
C GLY A 118 8.76 9.09 -5.21
N ASP A 119 8.29 8.71 -4.02
CA ASP A 119 8.51 9.40 -2.74
C ASP A 119 9.81 8.99 -2.01
N ILE A 120 10.50 7.92 -2.45
CA ILE A 120 11.78 7.43 -1.92
C ILE A 120 12.94 8.15 -2.63
N PHE A 121 13.53 9.14 -1.97
CA PHE A 121 14.66 9.90 -2.50
C PHE A 121 16.01 9.24 -2.19
N TYR A 122 16.14 8.67 -0.99
CA TYR A 122 17.33 7.98 -0.55
C TYR A 122 16.93 6.84 0.38
N SER A 123 17.42 5.64 0.08
CA SER A 123 17.28 4.48 0.93
C SER A 123 18.67 3.86 1.05
N ASP A 124 19.02 3.33 2.21
CA ASP A 124 20.18 2.43 2.29
C ASP A 124 19.88 1.10 1.55
N ALA A 125 18.60 0.84 1.21
CA ALA A 125 18.21 -0.16 0.23
C ALA A 125 18.91 0.11 -1.09
N LYS A 126 19.65 -0.89 -1.52
CA LYS A 126 20.25 -1.01 -2.83
C LYS A 126 19.59 -2.16 -3.54
N VAL A 127 19.57 -2.07 -4.86
CA VAL A 127 19.10 -3.13 -5.74
C VAL A 127 20.16 -3.39 -6.78
N CYS A 128 20.42 -4.66 -7.07
CA CYS A 128 21.05 -5.07 -8.32
C CYS A 128 19.97 -5.67 -9.22
N ALA A 129 19.81 -5.09 -10.40
CA ALA A 129 18.90 -5.51 -11.44
C ALA A 129 19.69 -6.24 -12.54
N TYR A 130 19.21 -7.40 -12.94
CA TYR A 130 19.78 -8.25 -13.98
C TYR A 130 18.76 -8.38 -15.10
N ASN A 131 19.10 -7.89 -16.29
CA ASN A 131 18.17 -7.89 -17.42
C ASN A 131 18.34 -9.16 -18.25
N PHE A 132 17.31 -9.99 -18.31
CA PHE A 132 17.29 -11.24 -19.06
C PHE A 132 16.52 -11.07 -20.36
N GLU A 133 17.14 -11.49 -21.46
CA GLU A 133 16.52 -11.54 -22.78
C GLU A 133 16.31 -12.99 -23.23
N PHE A 134 15.07 -13.30 -23.61
CA PHE A 134 14.64 -14.59 -24.12
C PHE A 134 14.16 -14.47 -25.57
N ASP A 135 15.04 -14.83 -26.51
CA ASP A 135 14.81 -14.72 -27.95
C ASP A 135 13.82 -15.75 -28.52
N TYR A 136 13.57 -16.87 -27.83
CA TYR A 136 12.60 -17.87 -28.24
C TYR A 136 11.90 -18.56 -27.04
N ARG A 137 10.67 -19.01 -27.29
CA ARG A 137 9.90 -19.85 -26.34
C ARG A 137 10.67 -21.11 -26.00
N GLY A 138 10.73 -21.45 -24.71
CA GLY A 138 11.45 -22.62 -24.21
C GLY A 138 12.93 -22.35 -23.91
N ARG A 139 13.42 -21.13 -24.11
CA ARG A 139 14.74 -20.72 -23.63
C ARG A 139 14.72 -20.67 -22.10
N GLY A 140 15.70 -21.31 -21.47
CA GLY A 140 15.90 -21.29 -20.03
C GLY A 140 17.11 -20.46 -19.60
N ILE A 141 17.03 -19.89 -18.40
CA ILE A 141 18.13 -19.20 -17.70
C ILE A 141 18.16 -19.69 -16.26
N ASN A 142 19.32 -20.10 -15.78
CA ASN A 142 19.58 -20.35 -14.37
C ASN A 142 20.26 -19.11 -13.77
N PHE A 143 19.70 -18.59 -12.68
CA PHE A 143 20.27 -17.49 -11.92
C PHE A 143 20.64 -17.98 -10.53
N GLU A 144 21.91 -17.80 -10.16
CA GLU A 144 22.38 -18.07 -8.81
C GLU A 144 22.87 -16.77 -8.17
N SER A 145 22.57 -16.58 -6.89
CA SER A 145 23.14 -15.47 -6.13
C SER A 145 23.39 -15.83 -4.68
N LYS A 146 24.33 -15.14 -4.05
CA LYS A 146 24.59 -15.24 -2.62
C LYS A 146 24.56 -13.87 -1.98
N THR A 147 23.63 -13.67 -1.07
CA THR A 147 23.53 -12.47 -0.23
C THR A 147 23.99 -12.79 1.18
N ILE A 148 24.86 -11.95 1.75
CA ILE A 148 25.29 -12.04 3.14
C ILE A 148 24.56 -10.98 3.94
N PHE A 149 23.99 -11.36 5.08
CA PHE A 149 23.46 -10.49 6.12
C PHE A 149 24.50 -10.43 7.23
N THR A 150 25.16 -9.27 7.39
CA THR A 150 26.12 -9.05 8.48
C THR A 150 25.42 -8.91 9.82
N ASP A 151 24.12 -8.62 9.79
CA ASP A 151 23.30 -8.55 10.98
C ASP A 151 21.95 -9.27 10.74
N PRO A 152 21.78 -10.48 11.28
CA PRO A 152 20.62 -11.34 11.01
C PRO A 152 19.31 -10.82 11.62
N LYS A 153 19.31 -9.75 12.42
CA LYS A 153 18.05 -9.15 12.89
C LYS A 153 17.27 -8.47 11.75
N TYR A 154 17.94 -8.13 10.65
CA TYR A 154 17.34 -7.54 9.45
C TYR A 154 16.75 -8.59 8.50
N LEU A 155 17.13 -9.87 8.65
CA LEU A 155 16.44 -10.98 7.99
C LEU A 155 15.17 -11.29 8.76
N THR A 156 14.08 -10.59 8.45
CA THR A 156 12.85 -10.63 9.26
C THR A 156 11.77 -11.56 8.73
N LYS A 157 11.78 -11.84 7.41
CA LYS A 157 10.70 -12.58 6.73
C LYS A 157 11.18 -13.28 5.46
N ILE A 158 10.51 -14.37 5.12
CA ILE A 158 10.71 -15.15 3.89
C ILE A 158 9.35 -15.45 3.27
N PHE A 159 9.11 -14.97 2.05
CA PHE A 159 7.88 -15.27 1.30
C PHE A 159 8.03 -16.54 0.45
N PHE A 160 6.92 -17.23 0.24
CA PHE A 160 6.85 -18.36 -0.69
C PHE A 160 6.56 -17.92 -2.14
N SER A 161 5.81 -16.82 -2.30
CA SER A 161 5.50 -16.19 -3.58
C SER A 161 6.72 -15.50 -4.18
N ASP A 162 6.72 -15.40 -5.51
CA ASP A 162 7.69 -14.65 -6.32
C ASP A 162 6.90 -13.70 -7.25
N ASP A 163 7.60 -12.85 -8.01
CA ASP A 163 6.99 -11.92 -8.99
C ASP A 163 6.52 -12.63 -10.27
N LEU A 164 6.57 -13.96 -10.29
CA LEU A 164 6.21 -14.85 -11.38
C LEU A 164 5.63 -16.13 -10.81
N PRO A 165 4.81 -16.88 -11.57
CA PRO A 165 4.39 -18.21 -11.15
C PRO A 165 5.60 -19.13 -10.97
N VAL A 166 5.54 -19.98 -9.93
CA VAL A 166 6.61 -20.92 -9.59
C VAL A 166 6.09 -22.36 -9.57
N GLU A 167 6.68 -23.24 -10.37
CA GLU A 167 6.26 -24.65 -10.40
C GLU A 167 6.72 -25.41 -9.15
N GLU A 168 7.95 -25.19 -8.70
CA GLU A 168 8.50 -25.79 -7.47
C GLU A 168 9.26 -24.74 -6.63
N ARG A 169 8.78 -24.48 -5.41
CA ARG A 169 9.41 -23.61 -4.43
C ARG A 169 9.99 -24.44 -3.28
N LEU A 170 11.28 -24.26 -3.00
CA LEU A 170 12.00 -24.92 -1.92
C LEU A 170 12.72 -23.88 -1.04
N ILE A 171 12.36 -23.82 0.23
CA ILE A 171 13.04 -22.97 1.22
C ILE A 171 13.73 -23.87 2.24
N ARG A 172 15.03 -23.67 2.46
CA ARG A 172 15.82 -24.38 3.47
C ARG A 172 16.41 -23.38 4.45
N ILE A 173 16.22 -23.60 5.74
CA ILE A 173 16.75 -22.75 6.80
C ILE A 173 17.60 -23.60 7.72
N LYS A 174 18.92 -23.39 7.70
CA LYS A 174 19.90 -24.10 8.50
C LYS A 174 20.26 -23.28 9.73
N VAL A 175 19.88 -23.79 10.89
CA VAL A 175 20.07 -23.15 12.20
C VAL A 175 21.02 -24.01 13.05
N PRO A 176 22.22 -23.51 13.38
CA PRO A 176 23.13 -24.20 14.30
C PRO A 176 22.61 -24.15 15.74
N ASP A 177 22.92 -25.16 16.55
CA ASP A 177 22.42 -25.32 17.94
C ASP A 177 22.81 -24.15 18.87
N TYR A 178 23.85 -23.39 18.52
CA TYR A 178 24.27 -22.22 19.28
C TYR A 178 23.42 -20.96 19.00
N ALA A 179 22.57 -20.96 17.96
CA ALA A 179 21.72 -19.85 17.59
C ALA A 179 20.24 -20.16 17.90
N ASP A 180 19.58 -19.25 18.61
CA ASP A 180 18.16 -19.30 18.93
C ASP A 180 17.38 -18.50 17.89
N ILE A 181 16.92 -19.20 16.85
CA ILE A 181 16.14 -18.64 15.74
C ILE A 181 14.74 -19.27 15.79
N GLU A 182 13.72 -18.46 16.08
CA GLU A 182 12.33 -18.91 16.00
C GLU A 182 11.76 -18.61 14.62
N LEU A 183 11.10 -19.62 14.04
CA LEU A 183 10.42 -19.55 12.75
C LEU A 183 8.91 -19.54 13.00
N VAL A 184 8.25 -18.42 12.71
CA VAL A 184 6.80 -18.29 12.86
C VAL A 184 6.14 -18.40 11.49
N GLU A 185 5.33 -19.43 11.29
CA GLU A 185 4.60 -19.68 10.06
C GLU A 185 3.32 -18.83 10.03
N VAL A 186 3.12 -18.06 8.97
CA VAL A 186 2.02 -17.10 8.85
C VAL A 186 1.31 -17.28 7.50
N ASN A 187 -0.02 -17.28 7.53
CA ASN A 187 -0.90 -17.46 6.35
C ASN A 187 -0.67 -18.78 5.59
N PHE A 188 -0.37 -19.88 6.29
CA PHE A 188 -0.23 -21.20 5.65
C PHE A 188 -1.58 -21.85 5.32
N ASP A 189 -2.65 -21.42 5.99
CA ASP A 189 -4.00 -21.94 5.76
C ASP A 189 -4.43 -21.74 4.31
N GLY A 190 -4.90 -22.81 3.66
CA GLY A 190 -5.27 -22.79 2.24
C GLY A 190 -4.12 -23.08 1.26
N TYR A 191 -2.87 -23.16 1.74
CA TYR A 191 -1.70 -23.52 0.93
C TYR A 191 -1.19 -24.92 1.27
N ASN A 192 -0.80 -25.70 0.26
CA ASN A 192 -0.27 -27.05 0.45
C ASN A 192 1.25 -27.04 0.74
N ILE A 193 1.64 -26.32 1.80
CA ILE A 193 3.05 -26.18 2.20
C ILE A 193 3.47 -27.42 3.00
N GLN A 194 4.45 -28.15 2.49
CA GLN A 194 5.03 -29.30 3.18
C GLN A 194 6.26 -28.87 3.98
N LYS A 195 6.28 -29.18 5.28
CA LYS A 195 7.43 -28.95 6.15
C LYS A 195 8.13 -30.26 6.50
N LYS A 196 9.46 -30.25 6.46
CA LYS A 196 10.32 -31.31 6.97
C LYS A 196 11.43 -30.71 7.83
N GLU A 197 11.77 -31.41 8.92
CA GLU A 197 12.89 -31.06 9.78
C GLU A 197 13.91 -32.21 9.79
N SER A 198 15.20 -31.85 9.81
CA SER A 198 16.29 -32.80 9.98
C SER A 198 17.43 -32.17 10.75
N LYS A 199 18.12 -32.97 11.56
CA LYS A 199 19.29 -32.53 12.33
C LYS A 199 20.53 -33.33 11.93
N GLN A 200 21.62 -32.64 11.59
CA GLN A 200 22.91 -33.21 11.25
C GLN A 200 24.02 -32.27 11.73
N ASP A 201 25.09 -32.81 12.33
CA ASP A 201 26.29 -32.05 12.73
C ASP A 201 25.97 -30.76 13.52
N GLU A 202 25.09 -30.88 14.53
CA GLU A 202 24.62 -29.75 15.38
C GLU A 202 23.87 -28.63 14.64
N ILE A 203 23.43 -28.90 13.40
CA ILE A 203 22.62 -28.00 12.59
C ILE A 203 21.24 -28.61 12.38
N THR A 204 20.21 -27.86 12.73
CA THR A 204 18.82 -28.18 12.40
C THR A 204 18.46 -27.50 11.08
N THR A 205 18.02 -28.28 10.09
CA THR A 205 17.54 -27.79 8.80
C THR A 205 16.03 -27.94 8.72
N TYR A 206 15.35 -26.81 8.53
CA TYR A 206 13.93 -26.75 8.21
C TYR A 206 13.77 -26.61 6.71
N THR A 207 13.05 -27.52 6.08
CA THR A 207 12.78 -27.53 4.65
C THR A 207 11.28 -27.35 4.42
N TYR A 208 10.92 -26.32 3.66
CA TYR A 208 9.57 -26.06 3.22
C TYR A 208 9.46 -26.24 1.71
N THR A 209 8.43 -26.94 1.24
CA THR A 209 8.17 -27.17 -0.18
C THR A 209 6.74 -26.76 -0.51
N LEU A 210 6.59 -26.00 -1.59
CA LEU A 210 5.32 -25.64 -2.19
C LEU A 210 5.42 -25.83 -3.70
N SER A 211 4.35 -26.30 -4.33
CA SER A 211 4.27 -26.47 -5.78
C SER A 211 3.17 -25.59 -6.34
N GLU A 212 3.32 -25.15 -7.59
CA GLU A 212 2.33 -24.35 -8.31
C GLU A 212 1.96 -23.06 -7.57
N VAL A 213 2.98 -22.28 -7.20
CA VAL A 213 2.82 -20.98 -6.57
C VAL A 213 2.30 -19.98 -7.60
N GLU A 214 1.15 -19.38 -7.32
CA GLU A 214 0.58 -18.32 -8.15
C GLU A 214 1.32 -17.00 -7.93
N ASP A 215 1.34 -16.17 -8.97
CA ASP A 215 1.73 -14.76 -8.85
C ASP A 215 0.54 -13.94 -8.33
N PHE A 216 0.83 -12.92 -7.52
CA PHE A 216 -0.12 -11.98 -6.95
C PHE A 216 0.21 -10.52 -7.31
N SER A 217 1.17 -10.28 -8.20
CA SER A 217 1.70 -8.95 -8.56
C SER A 217 0.64 -8.03 -9.20
N ASP A 218 -0.29 -8.61 -9.98
CA ASP A 218 -1.34 -7.87 -10.70
C ASP A 218 -2.67 -7.74 -9.95
N LEU A 219 -2.76 -8.23 -8.70
CA LEU A 219 -4.02 -8.16 -7.96
C LEU A 219 -4.26 -6.75 -7.39
N GLU A 220 -5.11 -5.99 -8.09
CA GLU A 220 -5.60 -4.71 -7.60
C GLU A 220 -6.37 -4.85 -6.27
N ARG A 221 -6.36 -3.77 -5.49
CA ARG A 221 -7.16 -3.61 -4.27
C ARG A 221 -6.94 -4.72 -3.25
N THR A 222 -5.68 -5.15 -3.09
CA THR A 222 -5.25 -6.04 -2.01
C THR A 222 -4.81 -5.23 -0.78
N PRO A 223 -4.97 -5.76 0.44
CA PRO A 223 -4.28 -5.22 1.60
C PRO A 223 -2.76 -5.47 1.48
N GLY A 224 -1.96 -5.00 2.44
CA GLY A 224 -0.53 -5.33 2.46
C GLY A 224 -0.30 -6.85 2.42
N TYR A 225 0.71 -7.30 1.66
CA TYR A 225 0.97 -8.73 1.40
C TYR A 225 1.10 -9.60 2.67
N LEU A 226 1.55 -9.02 3.78
CA LEU A 226 1.67 -9.72 5.06
C LEU A 226 0.32 -10.23 5.59
N HIS A 227 -0.81 -9.69 5.13
CA HIS A 227 -2.15 -10.13 5.52
C HIS A 227 -2.61 -11.43 4.86
N PHE A 228 -2.01 -11.84 3.74
CA PHE A 228 -2.52 -13.00 2.99
C PHE A 228 -1.47 -13.88 2.33
N LEU A 229 -0.29 -13.37 1.98
CA LEU A 229 0.74 -14.21 1.38
C LEU A 229 1.35 -15.13 2.45
N PRO A 230 1.55 -16.43 2.16
CA PRO A 230 2.25 -17.34 3.05
C PRO A 230 3.70 -16.90 3.21
N HIS A 231 4.15 -16.79 4.45
CA HIS A 231 5.52 -16.41 4.77
C HIS A 231 5.95 -16.96 6.13
N ILE A 232 7.27 -16.97 6.33
CA ILE A 232 7.90 -17.31 7.61
C ILE A 232 8.45 -16.01 8.18
N LEU A 233 8.04 -15.62 9.38
CA LEU A 233 8.75 -14.62 10.16
C LEU A 233 9.95 -15.27 10.85
N ILE A 234 11.07 -14.56 10.81
CA ILE A 234 12.35 -15.00 11.33
C ILE A 234 12.67 -14.15 12.56
N LEU A 235 12.66 -14.79 13.73
CA LEU A 235 12.94 -14.13 15.00
C LEU A 235 14.31 -14.58 15.50
N THR A 236 15.34 -13.80 15.17
CA THR A 236 16.70 -13.99 15.68
C THR A 236 16.76 -13.51 17.13
N LYS A 237 16.64 -14.43 18.09
CA LYS A 237 16.53 -14.10 19.52
C LYS A 237 17.88 -13.89 20.18
N SER A 238 18.77 -14.87 20.06
CA SER A 238 20.07 -14.86 20.71
C SER A 238 21.03 -15.87 20.08
N TYR A 239 22.32 -15.79 20.40
CA TYR A 239 23.29 -16.82 20.05
C TYR A 239 24.38 -16.94 21.11
N THR A 240 25.06 -18.08 21.17
CA THR A 240 26.15 -18.33 22.10
C THR A 240 27.46 -18.48 21.35
N ILE A 241 28.47 -17.71 21.73
CA ILE A 241 29.83 -17.80 21.19
C ILE A 241 30.80 -17.77 22.36
N ASN A 242 31.81 -18.66 22.38
CA ASN A 242 32.80 -18.75 23.46
C ASN A 242 32.16 -18.83 24.87
N GLU A 243 31.08 -19.61 25.01
CA GLU A 243 30.27 -19.76 26.25
C GLU A 243 29.53 -18.48 26.71
N GLU A 244 29.60 -17.39 25.94
CA GLU A 244 28.88 -16.14 26.21
C GLU A 244 27.61 -16.07 25.36
N LYS A 245 26.45 -15.92 26.03
CA LYS A 245 25.17 -15.69 25.36
C LYS A 245 25.02 -14.20 25.00
N ARG A 246 24.84 -13.92 23.72
CA ARG A 246 24.52 -12.59 23.18
C ARG A 246 23.04 -12.51 22.79
N THR A 247 22.31 -11.58 23.39
CA THR A 247 20.92 -11.29 23.03
C THR A 247 20.86 -10.42 21.78
N VAL A 248 19.94 -10.73 20.86
CA VAL A 248 19.66 -9.96 19.65
C VAL A 248 18.32 -9.27 19.80
N LEU A 249 17.20 -9.97 19.57
CA LEU A 249 15.84 -9.49 19.78
C LEU A 249 14.98 -10.62 20.40
N SER A 250 15.23 -10.94 21.67
CA SER A 250 14.53 -12.05 22.36
C SER A 250 13.15 -11.65 22.90
N SER A 251 12.90 -10.35 23.05
CA SER A 251 11.71 -9.81 23.69
C SER A 251 11.38 -8.40 23.19
N THR A 252 10.16 -7.92 23.48
CA THR A 252 9.74 -6.54 23.20
C THR A 252 10.63 -5.51 23.89
N GLU A 253 11.21 -5.85 25.05
CA GLU A 253 12.19 -5.01 25.76
C GLU A 253 13.50 -4.89 24.96
N ASP A 254 13.97 -5.98 24.34
CA ASP A 254 15.17 -5.92 23.49
C ASP A 254 14.93 -5.09 22.23
N LEU A 255 13.74 -5.20 21.64
CA LEU A 255 13.31 -4.38 20.50
C LEU A 255 13.31 -2.89 20.84
N TYR A 256 12.66 -2.51 21.95
CA TYR A 256 12.71 -1.14 22.43
C TYR A 256 14.13 -0.70 22.78
N GLY A 257 14.89 -1.56 23.46
CA GLY A 257 16.28 -1.31 23.83
C GLY A 257 17.11 -0.94 22.60
N TRP A 258 16.91 -1.64 21.48
CA TRP A 258 17.54 -1.32 20.20
C TRP A 258 17.08 0.04 19.66
N TYR A 259 15.77 0.31 19.57
CA TYR A 259 15.24 1.62 19.17
C TYR A 259 15.82 2.76 20.01
N TYR A 260 15.88 2.57 21.33
CA TYR A 260 16.42 3.53 22.28
C TYR A 260 17.93 3.79 22.06
N GLN A 261 18.71 2.80 21.63
CA GLN A 261 20.10 3.04 21.24
C GLN A 261 20.20 3.86 19.95
N LEU A 262 19.30 3.66 18.98
CA LEU A 262 19.28 4.49 17.76
C LEU A 262 18.96 5.95 18.08
N THR A 263 17.99 6.20 18.97
CA THR A 263 17.63 7.57 19.38
C THR A 263 18.69 8.24 20.28
N LYS A 264 19.67 7.49 20.80
CA LYS A 264 20.84 8.06 21.48
C LYS A 264 21.94 8.52 20.53
N GLN A 265 21.92 8.06 19.28
CA GLN A 265 22.91 8.45 18.28
C GLN A 265 22.57 9.78 17.61
N ILE A 266 21.39 10.34 17.85
CA ILE A 266 20.97 11.65 17.34
C ILE A 266 21.34 12.79 18.29
N SER A 267 21.66 13.94 17.71
CA SER A 267 21.94 15.17 18.43
C SER A 267 20.65 15.84 18.91
N ARG A 268 20.63 16.34 20.15
CA ARG A 268 19.52 17.12 20.73
C ARG A 268 19.82 18.62 20.73
N ASP A 269 20.23 19.15 19.58
CA ASP A 269 20.52 20.59 19.42
C ASP A 269 19.27 21.38 19.00
N SER A 270 18.43 21.71 19.98
CA SER A 270 17.19 22.47 19.76
C SER A 270 17.40 23.97 19.53
N LYS A 271 18.62 24.50 19.72
CA LYS A 271 18.91 25.93 19.54
C LYS A 271 18.71 26.39 18.10
N SER A 272 18.87 25.49 17.14
CA SER A 272 18.81 25.79 15.71
C SER A 272 17.41 26.24 15.23
N PHE A 273 16.35 25.82 15.92
CA PHE A 273 14.95 26.15 15.57
C PHE A 273 14.16 26.80 16.71
N GLU A 274 14.77 27.09 17.86
CA GLU A 274 14.11 27.74 19.01
C GLU A 274 13.47 29.09 18.63
N ALA A 275 14.15 29.90 17.82
CA ALA A 275 13.62 31.17 17.34
C ALA A 275 12.35 30.97 16.48
N LYS A 276 12.33 29.94 15.64
CA LYS A 276 11.18 29.61 14.81
C LYS A 276 10.02 29.10 15.66
N VAL A 277 10.27 28.27 16.67
CA VAL A 277 9.23 27.83 17.61
C VAL A 277 8.61 29.02 18.34
N LYS A 278 9.41 29.98 18.81
CA LYS A 278 8.91 31.23 19.42
C LYS A 278 8.08 32.07 18.46
N GLU A 279 8.45 32.12 17.18
CA GLU A 279 7.69 32.80 16.14
C GLU A 279 6.34 32.12 15.89
N ILE A 280 6.32 30.80 15.68
CA ILE A 280 5.10 30.00 15.43
C ILE A 280 4.11 30.13 16.60
N THR A 281 4.62 30.23 17.82
CA THR A 281 3.84 30.22 19.06
C THR A 281 3.57 31.63 19.62
N ALA A 282 4.02 32.67 18.93
CA ALA A 282 3.88 34.05 19.37
C ALA A 282 2.39 34.44 19.48
N GLY A 283 1.99 34.95 20.64
CA GLY A 283 0.61 35.38 20.91
C GLY A 283 -0.40 34.25 21.12
N LEU A 284 0.05 32.99 21.19
CA LEU A 284 -0.80 31.85 21.56
C LEU A 284 -0.75 31.62 23.07
N ASP A 285 -1.91 31.71 23.71
CA ASP A 285 -2.02 31.58 25.17
C ASP A 285 -2.08 30.11 25.62
N SER A 286 -2.76 29.25 24.86
CA SER A 286 -2.99 27.87 25.25
C SER A 286 -1.92 26.92 24.69
N ASP A 287 -1.52 25.93 25.49
CA ASP A 287 -0.56 24.90 25.05
C ASP A 287 -1.15 24.01 23.94
N LEU A 288 -2.47 23.89 23.87
CA LEU A 288 -3.16 23.21 22.77
C LEU A 288 -2.96 23.96 21.44
N ASP A 289 -3.10 25.29 21.46
CA ASP A 289 -2.89 26.11 20.26
C ASP A 289 -1.43 26.11 19.83
N LYS A 290 -0.48 26.14 20.79
CA LYS A 290 0.95 26.01 20.49
C LYS A 290 1.27 24.65 19.86
N MET A 291 0.75 23.57 20.43
CA MET A 291 0.92 22.21 19.89
C MET A 291 0.39 22.12 18.47
N LYS A 292 -0.82 22.64 18.24
CA LYS A 292 -1.47 22.68 16.93
C LYS A 292 -0.64 23.47 15.91
N ALA A 293 -0.17 24.66 16.28
CA ALA A 293 0.62 25.52 15.40
C ALA A 293 1.94 24.86 15.00
N ILE A 294 2.63 24.21 15.95
CA ILE A 294 3.86 23.46 15.68
C ILE A 294 3.59 22.27 14.76
N TYR A 295 2.60 21.43 15.10
CA TYR A 295 2.23 20.26 14.30
C TYR A 295 1.89 20.63 12.86
N TYR A 296 1.08 21.68 12.67
CA TYR A 296 0.69 22.14 11.34
C TYR A 296 1.84 22.79 10.59
N TRP A 297 2.72 23.52 11.28
CA TRP A 297 3.92 24.07 10.66
C TRP A 297 4.81 22.97 10.09
N VAL A 298 5.03 21.88 10.83
CA VAL A 298 5.84 20.75 10.35
C VAL A 298 5.19 20.11 9.11
N GLN A 299 3.89 19.83 9.14
CA GLN A 299 3.15 19.28 7.98
C GLN A 299 3.27 20.16 6.72
N ASP A 300 3.29 21.48 6.89
CA ASP A 300 3.23 22.44 5.79
C ASP A 300 4.60 22.84 5.24
N ASN A 301 5.64 22.78 6.06
CA ASN A 301 6.96 23.34 5.73
C ASN A 301 8.03 22.26 5.55
N ILE A 302 7.76 21.01 5.94
CA ILE A 302 8.69 19.90 5.76
C ILE A 302 8.14 18.95 4.71
N LYS A 303 8.85 18.81 3.60
CA LYS A 303 8.48 17.88 2.52
C LYS A 303 8.73 16.44 2.97
N TYR A 304 7.69 15.62 2.94
CA TYR A 304 7.84 14.19 3.17
C TYR A 304 8.66 13.55 2.06
N ILE A 305 9.69 12.81 2.46
CA ILE A 305 10.53 12.02 1.58
C ILE A 305 10.78 10.70 2.31
N ALA A 306 10.45 9.58 1.70
CA ALA A 306 10.54 8.26 2.29
C ALA A 306 11.99 7.73 2.30
N PHE A 307 12.41 7.19 3.45
CA PHE A 307 13.66 6.47 3.67
C PHE A 307 13.28 5.18 4.42
N GLU A 308 13.32 4.03 3.73
CA GLU A 308 12.42 2.91 4.06
C GLU A 308 13.11 1.60 4.46
N ASP A 309 14.44 1.49 4.38
CA ASP A 309 15.11 0.20 4.60
C ASP A 309 16.35 0.31 5.50
N GLY A 310 16.91 -0.85 5.87
CA GLY A 310 18.13 -1.00 6.65
C GLY A 310 18.13 -0.25 7.97
N LEU A 311 19.25 0.37 8.34
CA LEU A 311 19.35 1.15 9.59
C LEU A 311 18.57 2.47 9.46
N ALA A 312 18.55 3.06 8.27
CA ALA A 312 17.81 4.28 7.98
C ALA A 312 16.29 4.11 8.20
N GLY A 313 15.77 2.89 8.01
CA GLY A 313 14.38 2.53 8.23
C GLY A 313 13.90 2.66 9.69
N PHE A 314 14.80 2.79 10.67
CA PHE A 314 14.44 2.85 12.10
C PHE A 314 15.08 4.02 12.87
N LYS A 315 16.23 4.52 12.42
CA LYS A 315 16.92 5.63 13.09
C LYS A 315 16.34 6.97 12.61
N PRO A 316 15.84 7.84 13.50
CA PRO A 316 15.40 9.17 13.10
C PRO A 316 16.57 10.04 12.65
N GLU A 317 16.31 10.93 11.69
CA GLU A 317 17.23 12.01 11.33
C GLU A 317 17.29 13.07 12.44
N ASP A 318 18.43 13.75 12.57
CA ASP A 318 18.59 14.87 13.48
C ASP A 318 17.57 15.98 13.16
N ALA A 319 16.81 16.42 14.16
CA ALA A 319 15.77 17.45 13.99
C ALA A 319 16.32 18.75 13.39
N LYS A 320 17.58 19.09 13.68
CA LYS A 320 18.27 20.24 13.09
C LYS A 320 18.42 20.11 11.59
N GLU A 321 18.79 18.92 11.10
CA GLU A 321 19.00 18.66 9.67
C GLU A 321 17.66 18.70 8.94
N VAL A 322 16.63 18.03 9.47
CA VAL A 322 15.26 18.09 8.93
C VAL A 322 14.77 19.54 8.84
N TYR A 323 14.98 20.33 9.89
CA TYR A 323 14.60 21.74 9.91
C TYR A 323 15.38 22.60 8.89
N TYR A 324 16.69 22.37 8.75
CA TYR A 324 17.53 23.12 7.82
C TYR A 324 17.24 22.76 6.36
N ASN A 325 17.03 21.47 6.10
CA ASN A 325 16.80 20.91 4.77
C ASN A 325 15.35 21.06 4.28
N LEU A 326 14.40 21.25 5.20
CA LEU A 326 12.95 21.33 4.95
C LEU A 326 12.39 20.07 4.26
N TYR A 327 13.00 18.91 4.52
CA TYR A 327 12.46 17.61 4.17
C TYR A 327 12.84 16.58 5.23
N GLY A 328 12.10 15.47 5.28
CA GLY A 328 12.40 14.33 6.14
C GLY A 328 11.42 13.19 5.92
N ASP A 329 11.76 12.01 6.43
CA ASP A 329 10.85 10.86 6.48
C ASP A 329 9.95 10.90 7.72
N CYS A 330 9.22 9.80 7.97
CA CYS A 330 8.34 9.69 9.11
C CYS A 330 9.06 9.89 10.45
N LYS A 331 10.26 9.34 10.57
CA LYS A 331 11.07 9.37 11.78
C LYS A 331 11.66 10.76 12.00
N GLY A 332 12.19 11.38 10.96
CA GLY A 332 12.71 12.74 10.97
C GLY A 332 11.64 13.79 11.31
N MET A 333 10.48 13.73 10.65
CA MET A 333 9.37 14.65 10.92
C MET A 333 8.78 14.46 12.32
N ALA A 334 8.66 13.20 12.79
CA ALA A 334 8.25 12.90 14.16
C ALA A 334 9.24 13.46 15.20
N ASN A 335 10.54 13.27 14.96
CA ASN A 335 11.60 13.78 15.82
C ASN A 335 11.64 15.31 15.86
N LEU A 336 11.47 15.99 14.72
CA LEU A 336 11.38 17.44 14.68
C LEU A 336 10.18 17.96 15.47
N THR A 337 9.01 17.33 15.31
CA THR A 337 7.79 17.69 16.05
C THR A 337 8.01 17.49 17.55
N ARG A 338 8.61 16.37 17.97
CA ARG A 338 8.97 16.09 19.37
C ARG A 338 9.85 17.20 19.98
N GLU A 339 10.93 17.55 19.30
CA GLU A 339 11.88 18.56 19.79
C GLU A 339 11.26 19.97 19.82
N MET A 340 10.45 20.32 18.82
CA MET A 340 9.74 21.61 18.79
C MET A 340 8.71 21.73 19.93
N LEU A 341 7.93 20.67 20.19
CA LEU A 341 6.98 20.64 21.30
C LEU A 341 7.67 20.71 22.67
N SER A 342 8.84 20.07 22.80
CA SER A 342 9.62 20.11 24.03
C SER A 342 10.09 21.53 24.40
N ILE A 343 10.37 22.40 23.40
CA ILE A 343 10.75 23.80 23.62
C ILE A 343 9.62 24.59 24.32
N VAL A 344 8.36 24.28 24.03
CA VAL A 344 7.20 24.93 24.68
C VAL A 344 6.71 24.21 25.93
N GLY A 345 7.47 23.21 26.41
CA GLY A 345 7.20 22.51 27.66
C GLY A 345 6.15 21.39 27.57
N ILE A 346 5.85 20.90 26.37
CA ILE A 346 4.92 19.79 26.16
C ILE A 346 5.70 18.47 26.16
N ASP A 347 5.25 17.49 26.95
CA ASP A 347 5.81 16.13 26.93
C ASP A 347 5.46 15.47 25.60
N ALA A 348 6.46 15.38 24.73
CA ALA A 348 6.36 14.77 23.42
C ALA A 348 7.40 13.67 23.29
N ARG A 349 7.01 12.55 22.67
CA ARG A 349 7.79 11.30 22.63
C ARG A 349 7.71 10.67 21.26
N LEU A 350 8.72 9.89 20.89
CA LEU A 350 8.64 9.09 19.66
C LEU A 350 7.75 7.86 19.90
N GLY A 351 6.96 7.52 18.88
CA GLY A 351 6.16 6.31 18.85
C GLY A 351 6.39 5.52 17.56
N TRP A 352 6.84 4.27 17.68
CA TRP A 352 6.96 3.32 16.57
C TRP A 352 5.64 2.56 16.40
N LEU A 353 5.29 2.25 15.16
CA LEU A 353 4.13 1.41 14.85
C LEU A 353 4.21 0.84 13.42
N GLY A 354 3.56 -0.31 13.22
CA GLY A 354 3.17 -0.77 11.90
C GLY A 354 1.91 -0.06 11.41
N THR A 355 1.83 0.24 10.12
CA THR A 355 0.62 0.76 9.47
C THR A 355 -0.36 -0.37 9.15
N ASN A 356 -1.51 -0.06 8.56
CA ASN A 356 -2.52 -1.04 8.14
C ASN A 356 -2.00 -2.07 7.10
N ARG A 357 -0.79 -1.90 6.55
CA ARG A 357 -0.09 -2.91 5.73
C ARG A 357 0.53 -4.06 6.53
N ILE A 358 0.74 -3.87 7.84
CA ILE A 358 1.37 -4.85 8.74
C ILE A 358 0.28 -5.39 9.69
N PRO A 359 0.05 -6.72 9.78
CA PRO A 359 -0.93 -7.30 10.69
C PRO A 359 -0.40 -7.58 12.10
N TYR A 360 0.89 -7.33 12.36
CA TYR A 360 1.54 -7.72 13.61
C TYR A 360 1.31 -6.74 14.77
N THR A 361 1.61 -7.25 15.95
CA THR A 361 1.61 -6.58 17.26
C THR A 361 2.97 -6.76 17.95
N TYR A 362 3.20 -6.06 19.05
CA TYR A 362 4.49 -6.06 19.76
C TYR A 362 4.77 -7.30 20.61
N ASP A 363 3.87 -8.30 20.57
CA ASP A 363 4.15 -9.66 21.05
C ASP A 363 5.19 -10.38 20.19
N ILE A 364 5.41 -9.92 18.95
CA ILE A 364 6.48 -10.37 18.06
C ILE A 364 7.69 -9.42 18.21
N PRO A 365 8.81 -9.85 18.82
CA PRO A 365 10.00 -9.01 18.99
C PRO A 365 10.83 -8.95 17.70
N SER A 366 10.29 -8.33 16.66
CA SER A 366 10.90 -8.25 15.32
C SER A 366 10.85 -6.85 14.76
N LEU A 367 11.85 -6.51 13.94
CA LEU A 367 11.79 -5.31 13.11
C LEU A 367 10.65 -5.33 12.08
N ALA A 368 10.04 -6.50 11.81
CA ALA A 368 8.90 -6.63 10.92
C ALA A 368 7.60 -5.99 11.44
N VAL A 369 7.51 -5.64 12.73
CA VAL A 369 6.26 -5.12 13.32
C VAL A 369 6.04 -3.64 13.01
N ASP A 370 7.08 -2.91 12.61
CA ASP A 370 7.07 -1.47 12.44
C ASP A 370 7.51 -1.04 11.03
N ASN A 371 6.80 -0.07 10.47
CA ASN A 371 7.20 0.64 9.24
C ASN A 371 6.92 2.14 9.32
N HIS A 372 6.55 2.66 10.49
CA HIS A 372 6.21 4.07 10.67
C HIS A 372 6.61 4.57 12.05
N MET A 373 6.83 5.89 12.15
CA MET A 373 7.09 6.57 13.41
C MET A 373 6.31 7.88 13.45
N ILE A 374 5.72 8.19 14.60
CA ILE A 374 4.97 9.41 14.86
C ILE A 374 5.42 10.07 16.18
N CYS A 375 4.93 11.28 16.43
CA CYS A 375 5.12 11.96 17.70
C CYS A 375 3.90 11.75 18.60
N VAL A 376 4.09 11.29 19.83
CA VAL A 376 3.02 11.17 20.83
C VAL A 376 3.17 12.27 21.87
N ALA A 377 2.18 13.15 21.96
CA ALA A 377 2.19 14.28 22.91
C ALA A 377 1.18 14.06 24.05
N TYR A 378 1.57 14.47 25.25
CA TYR A 378 0.74 14.44 26.46
C TYR A 378 0.43 15.86 26.91
N LEU A 379 -0.86 16.19 26.96
CA LEU A 379 -1.33 17.52 27.37
C LEU A 379 -2.64 17.41 28.18
N ASN A 380 -2.64 17.92 29.41
CA ASN A 380 -3.81 17.95 30.31
C ASN A 380 -4.54 16.58 30.40
N ASP A 381 -3.80 15.53 30.76
CA ASP A 381 -4.25 14.12 30.81
C ASP A 381 -4.70 13.51 29.47
N ASN A 382 -4.66 14.26 28.38
CA ASN A 382 -4.97 13.77 27.04
C ASN A 382 -3.70 13.36 26.31
N LYS A 383 -3.85 12.33 25.48
CA LYS A 383 -2.81 11.81 24.60
C LYS A 383 -3.19 12.13 23.16
N TYR A 384 -2.23 12.64 22.39
CA TYR A 384 -2.39 12.99 20.99
C TYR A 384 -1.37 12.21 20.17
N PHE A 385 -1.84 11.47 19.16
CA PHE A 385 -1.01 10.79 18.18
C PHE A 385 -0.82 11.73 16.99
N LEU A 386 0.32 12.41 16.96
CA LEU A 386 0.63 13.44 15.97
C LEU A 386 1.45 12.80 14.85
N ASP A 387 0.80 12.57 13.71
CA ASP A 387 1.46 12.08 12.50
C ASP A 387 1.79 13.25 11.55
N PRO A 388 2.99 13.86 11.66
CA PRO A 388 3.33 15.03 10.86
C PRO A 388 3.48 14.71 9.36
N THR A 389 3.49 13.43 8.97
CA THR A 389 3.55 13.00 7.56
C THR A 389 2.20 13.11 6.87
N GLU A 390 1.11 13.14 7.64
CA GLU A 390 -0.26 13.22 7.14
C GLU A 390 -0.64 14.67 6.86
N LYS A 391 -0.22 15.21 5.72
CA LYS A 391 -0.49 16.62 5.35
C LYS A 391 -2.00 16.90 5.34
N PHE A 392 -2.40 18.06 5.88
CA PHE A 392 -3.80 18.45 6.16
C PHE A 392 -4.54 17.62 7.20
N ASN A 393 -3.90 16.64 7.84
CA ASN A 393 -4.54 15.92 8.93
C ASN A 393 -4.69 16.82 10.16
N LYS A 394 -5.88 16.81 10.76
CA LYS A 394 -6.17 17.63 11.94
C LYS A 394 -5.49 17.05 13.18
N LEU A 395 -5.25 17.91 14.17
CA LEU A 395 -4.72 17.53 15.48
C LEU A 395 -5.57 16.46 16.20
N ASP A 396 -6.89 16.49 16.02
CA ASP A 396 -7.87 15.61 16.69
C ASP A 396 -8.39 14.48 15.79
N TYR A 397 -7.62 14.12 14.76
CA TYR A 397 -7.95 13.05 13.82
C TYR A 397 -6.76 12.13 13.59
N ASN A 398 -6.96 10.83 13.81
CA ASN A 398 -5.97 9.81 13.49
C ASN A 398 -6.18 9.35 12.05
N ALA A 399 -5.10 9.31 11.26
CA ALA A 399 -5.19 8.85 9.88
C ALA A 399 -5.58 7.36 9.79
N GLU A 400 -6.37 6.97 8.79
CA GLU A 400 -6.93 5.63 8.64
C GLU A 400 -5.88 4.54 8.82
N ARG A 401 -4.73 4.75 8.18
CA ARG A 401 -3.63 3.78 8.11
C ARG A 401 -2.95 3.44 9.44
N ILE A 402 -3.16 4.23 10.50
CA ILE A 402 -2.61 3.97 11.84
C ILE A 402 -3.65 3.60 12.88
N GLN A 403 -4.95 3.75 12.60
CA GLN A 403 -6.00 3.46 13.57
C GLN A 403 -6.04 1.98 13.97
N GLY A 404 -6.25 1.72 15.27
CA GLY A 404 -6.31 0.35 15.80
C GLY A 404 -4.96 -0.37 15.84
N LYS A 405 -3.88 0.26 15.39
CA LYS A 405 -2.53 -0.28 15.45
C LYS A 405 -1.94 -0.08 16.86
N GLN A 406 -1.20 -1.09 17.32
CA GLN A 406 -0.38 -0.92 18.52
C GLN A 406 0.77 0.05 18.22
N ILE A 407 1.15 0.81 19.24
CA ILE A 407 2.23 1.80 19.17
C ILE A 407 3.14 1.63 20.39
N MET A 408 4.44 1.54 20.15
CA MET A 408 5.48 1.52 21.19
C MET A 408 5.98 2.94 21.38
N ILE A 409 5.82 3.49 22.59
CA ILE A 409 6.10 4.90 22.90
C ILE A 409 7.34 4.97 23.79
N GLU A 410 8.26 5.86 23.45
CA GLU A 410 9.45 6.18 24.25
C GLU A 410 9.07 6.51 25.72
N ASN A 411 9.78 5.92 26.68
CA ASN A 411 9.58 6.19 28.11
C ASN A 411 10.90 6.07 28.89
N GLY A 412 11.92 6.79 28.42
CA GLY A 412 13.26 6.71 28.98
C GLY A 412 13.91 5.37 28.64
N VAL A 413 14.41 4.65 29.65
CA VAL A 413 15.03 3.33 29.44
C VAL A 413 14.04 2.20 29.18
N GLY A 414 12.75 2.42 29.47
CA GLY A 414 11.66 1.49 29.11
C GLY A 414 10.66 2.13 28.15
N TYR A 415 9.54 1.47 27.89
CA TYR A 415 8.53 1.88 26.92
C TYR A 415 7.11 1.83 27.48
N LEU A 416 6.17 2.37 26.70
CA LEU A 416 4.73 2.14 26.88
C LEU A 416 4.18 1.48 25.61
N ILE A 417 3.27 0.54 25.76
CA ILE A 417 2.45 0.03 24.63
C ILE A 417 1.05 0.63 24.76
N ASP A 418 0.54 1.17 23.66
CA ASP A 418 -0.84 1.63 23.56
C ASP A 418 -1.42 1.22 22.20
N THR A 419 -2.67 1.60 21.93
CA THR A 419 -3.34 1.42 20.63
C THR A 419 -3.87 2.75 20.14
N VAL A 420 -3.54 3.10 18.89
CA VAL A 420 -4.06 4.31 18.25
C VAL A 420 -5.58 4.20 18.16
N ARG A 421 -6.27 5.23 18.60
CA ARG A 421 -7.74 5.24 18.65
C ARG A 421 -8.35 5.12 17.25
N VAL A 422 -9.37 4.28 17.12
CA VAL A 422 -10.20 4.21 15.91
C VAL A 422 -11.20 5.36 15.92
N GLU A 423 -11.24 6.13 14.84
CA GLU A 423 -12.19 7.22 14.65
C GLU A 423 -13.58 6.67 14.32
N PRO A 424 -14.63 7.31 14.87
CA PRO A 424 -16.01 6.91 14.60
C PRO A 424 -16.36 7.20 13.14
N ILE A 425 -17.25 6.38 12.57
CA ILE A 425 -17.59 6.42 11.15
C ILE A 425 -18.13 7.80 10.71
N GLU A 426 -18.75 8.55 11.61
CA GLU A 426 -19.27 9.90 11.39
C GLU A 426 -18.19 10.92 10.97
N LYS A 427 -16.92 10.67 11.31
CA LYS A 427 -15.82 11.52 10.84
C LYS A 427 -15.50 11.31 9.35
N TYR A 428 -15.96 10.22 8.74
CA TYR A 428 -15.76 9.89 7.31
C TYR A 428 -16.90 10.40 6.42
N LEU A 429 -17.80 11.21 6.95
CA LEU A 429 -19.00 11.65 6.25
C LEU A 429 -18.66 12.53 5.03
N LYS A 430 -19.07 12.07 3.85
CA LYS A 430 -19.37 12.86 2.66
C LYS A 430 -20.88 13.01 2.57
N GLU A 431 -21.37 14.24 2.63
CA GLU A 431 -22.81 14.54 2.63
C GLU A 431 -23.19 15.39 1.43
N SER A 432 -24.16 14.92 0.64
CA SER A 432 -24.66 15.60 -0.56
C SER A 432 -26.15 15.91 -0.41
N ASN A 433 -26.54 17.16 -0.66
CA ASN A 433 -27.93 17.61 -0.66
C ASN A 433 -28.31 18.17 -2.03
N TRP A 434 -29.36 17.63 -2.63
CA TRP A 434 -29.81 18.01 -3.98
C TRP A 434 -31.24 18.54 -3.96
N ASN A 435 -31.49 19.59 -4.73
CA ASN A 435 -32.84 20.11 -4.98
C ASN A 435 -33.09 20.15 -6.48
N PHE A 436 -34.11 19.44 -6.93
CA PHE A 436 -34.45 19.26 -8.33
C PHE A 436 -35.81 19.83 -8.69
N THR A 437 -35.90 20.30 -9.93
CA THR A 437 -37.12 20.68 -10.61
C THR A 437 -37.06 20.17 -12.05
N ILE A 438 -38.23 19.88 -12.62
CA ILE A 438 -38.34 19.60 -14.06
C ILE A 438 -38.72 20.90 -14.75
N GLN A 439 -37.87 21.36 -15.67
CA GLN A 439 -38.07 22.57 -16.47
C GLN A 439 -37.81 22.25 -17.94
N ASP A 440 -38.76 22.56 -18.82
CA ASP A 440 -38.64 22.36 -20.27
C ASP A 440 -38.21 20.93 -20.68
N GLY A 441 -38.71 19.92 -19.95
CA GLY A 441 -38.40 18.51 -20.20
C GLY A 441 -37.01 18.06 -19.71
N VAL A 442 -36.30 18.90 -18.95
CA VAL A 442 -34.98 18.60 -18.39
C VAL A 442 -35.04 18.59 -16.87
N LEU A 443 -34.30 17.68 -16.24
CA LEU A 443 -34.08 17.67 -14.81
C LEU A 443 -32.99 18.68 -14.45
N ALA A 444 -33.37 19.80 -13.86
CA ALA A 444 -32.47 20.86 -13.42
C ALA A 444 -32.41 20.90 -11.90
N GLY A 445 -31.23 21.13 -11.33
CA GLY A 445 -31.07 21.15 -9.88
C GLY A 445 -29.91 22.00 -9.36
N ILE A 446 -29.91 22.17 -8.05
CA ILE A 446 -28.78 22.71 -7.28
C ILE A 446 -28.33 21.66 -6.27
N GLY A 447 -27.02 21.61 -6.03
CA GLY A 447 -26.40 20.67 -5.11
C GLY A 447 -25.46 21.35 -4.14
N GLU A 448 -25.30 20.74 -2.98
CA GLU A 448 -24.29 21.06 -1.97
C GLU A 448 -23.61 19.76 -1.54
N THR A 449 -22.28 19.72 -1.59
CA THR A 449 -21.46 18.58 -1.14
C THR A 449 -20.50 19.01 -0.05
N ILE A 450 -20.61 18.37 1.10
CA ILE A 450 -19.80 18.58 2.30
C ILE A 450 -18.85 17.40 2.50
N LEU A 451 -17.56 17.67 2.67
CA LEU A 451 -16.52 16.68 2.97
C LEU A 451 -15.92 16.86 4.37
N LYS A 452 -15.72 15.75 5.07
CA LYS A 452 -15.08 15.66 6.39
C LYS A 452 -13.99 14.57 6.40
N GLY A 453 -13.19 14.53 7.47
CA GLY A 453 -12.18 13.49 7.75
C GLY A 453 -11.23 13.20 6.59
N GLU A 454 -10.94 11.91 6.39
CA GLU A 454 -10.03 11.41 5.36
C GLU A 454 -10.34 11.96 3.96
N LYS A 455 -11.59 11.88 3.50
CA LYS A 455 -11.95 12.35 2.14
C LYS A 455 -11.65 13.83 1.92
N LYS A 456 -11.80 14.65 2.96
CA LYS A 456 -11.39 16.05 2.89
C LYS A 456 -9.87 16.18 2.90
N LYS A 457 -9.17 15.46 3.78
CA LYS A 457 -7.70 15.45 3.85
C LYS A 457 -7.10 15.09 2.49
N ASP A 458 -7.57 14.00 1.87
CA ASP A 458 -7.12 13.52 0.56
C ASP A 458 -7.36 14.55 -0.54
N LEU A 459 -8.53 15.17 -0.56
CA LEU A 459 -8.83 16.23 -1.54
C LEU A 459 -7.90 17.42 -1.36
N LEU A 460 -7.70 17.90 -0.13
CA LEU A 460 -6.79 19.02 0.14
C LEU A 460 -5.34 18.68 -0.22
N TYR A 461 -4.91 17.46 0.09
CA TYR A 461 -3.59 16.96 -0.27
C TYR A 461 -3.39 16.95 -1.78
N PHE A 462 -4.33 16.33 -2.50
CA PHE A 462 -4.33 16.27 -3.95
C PHE A 462 -4.27 17.68 -4.56
N LEU A 463 -5.15 18.58 -4.14
CA LEU A 463 -5.19 19.97 -4.63
C LEU A 463 -3.90 20.75 -4.32
N SER A 464 -3.21 20.46 -3.21
CA SER A 464 -1.96 21.12 -2.88
C SER A 464 -0.79 20.76 -3.82
N ASN A 465 -0.96 19.71 -4.61
CA ASN A 465 0.04 19.20 -5.56
C ASN A 465 -0.35 19.45 -7.04
N GLN A 466 -1.48 20.12 -7.30
CA GLN A 466 -1.96 20.41 -8.66
C GLN A 466 -1.74 21.88 -9.04
N GLU A 467 -1.65 22.15 -10.35
CA GLU A 467 -1.69 23.52 -10.86
C GLU A 467 -3.11 24.10 -10.72
N SER A 468 -3.20 25.43 -10.52
CA SER A 468 -4.48 26.10 -10.26
C SER A 468 -5.49 26.01 -11.41
N GLU A 469 -5.03 25.73 -12.63
CA GLU A 469 -5.86 25.71 -13.85
C GLU A 469 -6.82 24.50 -13.91
N ASP A 470 -6.55 23.42 -13.16
CA ASP A 470 -7.39 22.21 -13.14
C ASP A 470 -8.44 22.19 -12.01
N LEU A 471 -8.50 23.23 -11.17
CA LEU A 471 -9.31 23.20 -9.95
C LEU A 471 -10.80 22.93 -10.22
N GLU A 472 -11.40 23.61 -11.21
CA GLU A 472 -12.82 23.41 -11.52
C GLU A 472 -13.11 21.98 -11.97
N LYS A 473 -12.22 21.38 -12.77
CA LYS A 473 -12.33 19.99 -13.23
C LYS A 473 -12.27 19.02 -12.05
N ILE A 474 -11.39 19.25 -11.09
CA ILE A 474 -11.27 18.42 -9.88
C ILE A 474 -12.53 18.54 -9.02
N LEU A 475 -13.03 19.76 -8.80
CA LEU A 475 -14.26 19.99 -8.05
C LEU A 475 -15.48 19.36 -8.73
N LYS A 476 -15.55 19.41 -10.07
CA LYS A 476 -16.57 18.69 -10.84
C LYS A 476 -16.49 17.18 -10.58
N ALA A 477 -15.31 16.57 -10.69
CA ALA A 477 -15.13 15.14 -10.40
C ALA A 477 -15.54 14.74 -8.96
N VAL A 478 -15.33 15.63 -7.98
CA VAL A 478 -15.77 15.40 -6.59
C VAL A 478 -17.29 15.31 -6.46
N VAL A 479 -18.04 16.10 -7.25
CA VAL A 479 -19.50 16.23 -7.14
C VAL A 479 -20.29 15.40 -8.15
N CYS A 480 -19.82 15.21 -9.38
CA CYS A 480 -20.53 14.48 -10.44
C CYS A 480 -20.29 12.97 -10.37
N GLY A 481 -19.23 12.52 -9.69
CA GLY A 481 -18.90 11.10 -9.60
C GLY A 481 -18.55 10.53 -10.98
N SER A 482 -19.39 9.62 -11.49
CA SER A 482 -19.23 8.99 -12.80
C SER A 482 -20.02 9.65 -13.94
N ASP A 483 -20.82 10.68 -13.65
CA ASP A 483 -21.59 11.40 -14.67
C ASP A 483 -20.72 12.39 -15.46
N ASP A 484 -21.23 12.88 -16.59
CA ASP A 484 -20.61 13.86 -17.46
C ASP A 484 -20.39 15.20 -16.70
N PRO A 485 -19.13 15.62 -16.51
CA PRO A 485 -18.80 16.89 -15.86
C PRO A 485 -19.42 18.13 -16.55
N ASP A 486 -19.80 18.04 -17.83
CA ASP A 486 -20.42 19.15 -18.56
C ASP A 486 -21.86 19.43 -18.10
N ASN A 487 -22.51 18.45 -17.46
CA ASN A 487 -23.82 18.65 -16.83
C ASN A 487 -23.75 19.53 -15.56
N PHE A 488 -22.55 19.82 -15.05
CA PHE A 488 -22.33 20.46 -13.77
C PHE A 488 -21.59 21.79 -13.91
N MET A 489 -22.02 22.79 -13.13
CA MET A 489 -21.36 24.08 -13.00
C MET A 489 -21.09 24.34 -11.51
N ILE A 490 -19.81 24.51 -11.15
CA ILE A 490 -19.43 24.85 -9.77
C ILE A 490 -19.82 26.31 -9.52
N ASN A 491 -20.60 26.54 -8.46
CA ASN A 491 -21.05 27.88 -8.09
C ASN A 491 -20.08 28.52 -7.08
N GLU A 492 -19.86 27.84 -5.95
CA GLU A 492 -19.01 28.31 -4.86
C GLU A 492 -18.33 27.13 -4.16
N TYR A 493 -17.16 27.35 -3.57
CA TYR A 493 -16.48 26.36 -2.73
C TYR A 493 -15.78 27.03 -1.54
N SER A 494 -15.62 26.26 -0.46
CA SER A 494 -14.94 26.70 0.75
C SER A 494 -13.43 26.87 0.52
N ALA A 495 -12.80 27.75 1.28
CA ALA A 495 -11.35 27.82 1.32
C ALA A 495 -10.74 26.46 1.74
N PHE A 496 -9.58 26.14 1.18
CA PHE A 496 -8.80 24.94 1.51
C PHE A 496 -8.19 25.05 2.91
N ASP A 497 -9.01 24.77 3.91
CA ASP A 497 -8.67 24.91 5.32
C ASP A 497 -8.88 23.57 6.03
N ARG A 498 -7.80 23.04 6.61
CA ARG A 498 -7.86 21.77 7.32
C ARG A 498 -8.79 21.81 8.52
N GLU A 499 -9.03 22.96 9.15
CA GLU A 499 -9.89 23.09 10.34
C GLU A 499 -11.37 23.18 10.00
N LYS A 500 -11.70 23.80 8.88
CA LYS A 500 -13.09 24.03 8.48
C LYS A 500 -13.65 22.85 7.72
N VAL A 501 -14.97 22.80 7.64
CA VAL A 501 -15.65 21.89 6.73
C VAL A 501 -15.36 22.35 5.31
N PHE A 502 -15.08 21.41 4.40
CA PHE A 502 -15.00 21.74 2.98
C PHE A 502 -16.37 21.55 2.35
N ASN A 503 -16.88 22.59 1.70
CA ASN A 503 -18.18 22.60 1.06
C ASN A 503 -18.06 23.08 -0.38
N VAL A 504 -18.81 22.47 -1.30
CA VAL A 504 -18.92 22.87 -2.71
C VAL A 504 -20.39 22.93 -3.08
N THR A 505 -20.82 24.06 -3.62
CA THR A 505 -22.16 24.23 -4.19
C THR A 505 -22.08 24.27 -5.71
N TYR A 506 -23.09 23.73 -6.36
CA TYR A 506 -23.09 23.55 -7.80
C TYR A 506 -24.51 23.56 -8.37
N SER A 507 -24.61 23.88 -9.65
CA SER A 507 -25.82 23.76 -10.45
C SER A 507 -25.66 22.58 -11.39
N MET A 508 -26.75 21.87 -11.69
CA MET A 508 -26.73 20.73 -12.60
C MET A 508 -27.91 20.75 -13.56
N LYS A 509 -27.67 20.29 -14.79
CA LYS A 509 -28.68 20.10 -15.83
C LYS A 509 -28.48 18.71 -16.42
N LEU A 510 -29.38 17.79 -16.06
CA LEU A 510 -29.26 16.37 -16.37
C LEU A 510 -30.19 16.04 -17.54
N GLU A 511 -29.64 16.05 -18.75
CA GLU A 511 -30.42 15.93 -19.99
C GLU A 511 -30.94 14.52 -20.26
N ASN A 512 -30.26 13.49 -19.74
CA ASN A 512 -30.60 12.08 -19.98
C ASN A 512 -31.39 11.42 -18.82
N ASN A 513 -31.64 12.17 -17.75
CA ASN A 513 -32.27 11.67 -16.51
C ASN A 513 -33.80 11.74 -16.53
N LEU A 514 -34.39 12.09 -17.67
CA LEU A 514 -35.83 12.21 -17.84
C LEU A 514 -36.25 11.62 -19.19
N ASN A 515 -37.18 10.67 -19.16
CA ASN A 515 -37.80 10.11 -20.36
C ASN A 515 -39.32 10.26 -20.28
N SER A 516 -39.96 10.72 -21.37
CA SER A 516 -41.41 10.90 -21.41
C SER A 516 -42.06 9.94 -22.40
N PHE A 517 -43.09 9.21 -21.99
CA PHE A 517 -43.84 8.28 -22.82
C PHE A 517 -45.35 8.46 -22.59
N GLY A 518 -46.03 9.08 -23.56
CA GLY A 518 -47.45 9.39 -23.43
C GLY A 518 -47.70 10.36 -22.28
N ASP A 519 -48.46 9.91 -21.28
CA ASP A 519 -48.83 10.69 -20.10
C ASP A 519 -47.92 10.41 -18.88
N GLU A 520 -46.86 9.61 -19.06
CA GLU A 520 -45.90 9.25 -18.01
C GLU A 520 -44.53 9.92 -18.23
N ILE A 521 -43.91 10.33 -17.12
CA ILE A 521 -42.52 10.77 -17.05
C ILE A 521 -41.75 9.80 -16.14
N TYR A 522 -40.67 9.25 -16.66
CA TYR A 522 -39.70 8.43 -15.96
C TYR A 522 -38.54 9.33 -15.54
N VAL A 523 -38.24 9.35 -14.23
CA VAL A 523 -37.22 10.23 -13.65
C VAL A 523 -36.18 9.40 -12.93
N ASP A 524 -34.92 9.63 -13.28
CA ASP A 524 -33.75 9.14 -12.55
C ASP A 524 -33.14 10.31 -11.76
N LEU A 525 -33.15 10.20 -10.43
CA LEU A 525 -32.61 11.23 -9.54
C LEU A 525 -31.17 10.99 -9.09
N ASP A 526 -30.62 9.80 -9.34
CA ASP A 526 -29.32 9.41 -8.81
C ASP A 526 -28.26 9.31 -9.90
N PHE A 527 -27.68 10.44 -10.26
CA PHE A 527 -26.59 10.52 -11.23
C PHE A 527 -25.26 9.95 -10.71
N TYR A 528 -25.17 9.59 -9.43
CA TYR A 528 -23.92 9.10 -8.84
C TYR A 528 -24.11 7.72 -8.20
N GLU A 529 -24.02 6.69 -9.01
CA GLU A 529 -24.22 5.29 -8.61
C GLU A 529 -22.99 4.69 -7.91
N GLU A 530 -22.75 5.04 -6.65
CA GLU A 530 -21.60 4.50 -5.92
C GLU A 530 -21.63 2.96 -5.84
N PHE A 531 -20.48 2.35 -6.12
CA PHE A 531 -20.27 0.89 -6.17
C PHE A 531 -21.06 0.15 -7.25
N SER A 532 -21.60 0.82 -8.28
CA SER A 532 -22.36 0.11 -9.31
C SER A 532 -21.53 -0.93 -10.10
N LYS A 533 -20.23 -0.68 -10.21
CA LYS A 533 -19.22 -1.61 -10.74
C LYS A 533 -18.37 -2.24 -9.64
N GLY A 534 -18.96 -2.44 -8.47
CA GLY A 534 -18.27 -2.88 -7.27
C GLY A 534 -18.20 -4.39 -7.09
N GLU A 535 -18.72 -5.20 -8.01
CA GLU A 535 -18.64 -6.66 -7.92
C GLU A 535 -17.18 -7.13 -7.85
N ILE A 536 -16.93 -8.13 -7.02
CA ILE A 536 -15.64 -8.77 -6.86
C ILE A 536 -15.66 -10.09 -7.63
N GLU A 537 -14.57 -10.41 -8.30
CA GLU A 537 -14.43 -11.62 -9.10
C GLU A 537 -14.63 -12.88 -8.23
N GLU A 538 -15.45 -13.84 -8.69
CA GLU A 538 -15.81 -15.02 -7.91
C GLU A 538 -14.62 -15.97 -7.66
N ASP A 539 -13.64 -15.95 -8.56
CA ASP A 539 -12.42 -16.74 -8.50
C ASP A 539 -11.29 -16.07 -7.71
N ARG A 540 -11.47 -14.82 -7.25
CA ARG A 540 -10.51 -14.12 -6.39
C ARG A 540 -10.25 -14.90 -5.11
N LYS A 541 -8.98 -15.20 -4.84
CA LYS A 541 -8.57 -16.04 -3.71
C LYS A 541 -8.14 -15.27 -2.46
N VAL A 542 -7.89 -13.97 -2.59
CA VAL A 542 -7.33 -13.12 -1.54
C VAL A 542 -8.31 -12.04 -1.10
N LEU A 543 -8.08 -11.48 0.08
CA LEU A 543 -8.85 -10.40 0.69
C LEU A 543 -9.00 -9.19 -0.27
N TYR A 544 -10.10 -8.45 -0.12
CA TYR A 544 -10.35 -7.21 -0.87
C TYR A 544 -10.21 -5.99 0.04
N SER A 545 -9.51 -4.96 -0.43
CA SER A 545 -9.28 -3.70 0.27
C SER A 545 -10.09 -2.58 -0.37
N PHE A 546 -10.98 -1.97 0.42
CA PHE A 546 -11.66 -0.72 0.08
C PHE A 546 -10.73 0.50 0.18
N GLY A 547 -9.52 0.34 0.68
CA GLY A 547 -8.60 1.42 1.05
C GLY A 547 -8.92 1.92 2.45
N ASP A 548 -10.05 2.61 2.58
CA ASP A 548 -10.48 3.25 3.84
C ASP A 548 -11.92 2.90 4.21
N LYS A 549 -12.27 3.17 5.47
CA LYS A 549 -13.68 3.36 5.83
C LYS A 549 -14.28 4.50 5.00
N SER A 550 -15.58 4.40 4.72
CA SER A 550 -16.31 5.49 4.05
C SER A 550 -17.73 5.60 4.57
N PHE A 551 -18.24 6.83 4.55
CA PHE A 551 -19.62 7.11 4.89
C PHE A 551 -20.14 8.17 3.93
N ASN A 552 -20.90 7.74 2.94
CA ASN A 552 -21.58 8.63 2.00
C ASN A 552 -23.05 8.74 2.38
N ARG A 553 -23.58 9.96 2.38
CA ARG A 553 -24.99 10.24 2.55
C ARG A 553 -25.45 11.24 1.51
N THR A 554 -26.51 10.89 0.81
CA THR A 554 -27.14 11.72 -0.20
C THR A 554 -28.61 11.90 0.15
N THR A 555 -29.07 13.15 0.15
CA THR A 555 -30.49 13.49 0.23
C THR A 555 -30.87 14.32 -0.99
N GLY A 556 -31.85 13.86 -1.76
CA GLY A 556 -32.39 14.59 -2.90
C GLY A 556 -33.84 14.97 -2.68
N GLU A 557 -34.25 16.13 -3.18
CA GLU A 557 -35.66 16.52 -3.24
C GLU A 557 -36.07 16.88 -4.66
N LEU A 558 -37.08 16.21 -5.20
CA LEU A 558 -37.71 16.57 -6.47
C LEU A 558 -39.07 17.22 -6.20
N LYS A 559 -39.28 18.44 -6.70
CA LYS A 559 -40.61 19.03 -6.76
C LYS A 559 -41.43 18.37 -7.87
N ILE A 560 -42.59 17.82 -7.52
CA ILE A 560 -43.50 17.20 -8.50
C ILE A 560 -44.03 18.31 -9.43
N PRO A 561 -43.95 18.16 -10.76
CA PRO A 561 -44.46 19.14 -11.70
C PRO A 561 -45.97 19.35 -11.54
N VAL A 562 -46.44 20.57 -11.79
CA VAL A 562 -47.87 20.88 -11.77
C VAL A 562 -48.58 20.01 -12.81
N GLY A 563 -49.70 19.40 -12.42
CA GLY A 563 -50.45 18.51 -13.29
C GLY A 563 -49.90 17.08 -13.34
N TYR A 564 -48.99 16.68 -12.45
CA TYR A 564 -48.53 15.30 -12.30
C TYR A 564 -48.76 14.77 -10.88
N LYS A 565 -48.86 13.45 -10.75
CA LYS A 565 -48.86 12.70 -9.49
C LYS A 565 -47.84 11.57 -9.54
N VAL A 566 -47.40 11.09 -8.38
CA VAL A 566 -46.54 9.91 -8.30
C VAL A 566 -47.36 8.66 -8.64
N ASN A 567 -46.92 7.88 -9.63
CA ASN A 567 -47.48 6.58 -9.99
C ASN A 567 -46.68 5.45 -9.35
N TYR A 568 -45.35 5.58 -9.34
CA TYR A 568 -44.44 4.57 -8.81
C TYR A 568 -43.22 5.22 -8.16
N LEU A 569 -42.74 4.60 -7.09
CA LEU A 569 -41.45 4.87 -6.46
C LEU A 569 -40.70 3.54 -6.30
N PRO A 570 -39.38 3.52 -6.48
CA PRO A 570 -38.57 2.34 -6.20
C PRO A 570 -38.72 1.83 -4.77
N GLU A 571 -38.73 0.52 -4.61
CA GLU A 571 -38.81 -0.14 -3.30
C GLU A 571 -37.53 0.11 -2.48
N PRO A 572 -37.64 0.24 -1.14
CA PRO A 572 -36.49 0.56 -0.30
C PRO A 572 -35.50 -0.61 -0.19
N VAL A 573 -34.21 -0.28 -0.16
CA VAL A 573 -33.11 -1.22 0.11
C VAL A 573 -32.56 -0.98 1.52
N GLU A 574 -32.50 -2.03 2.32
CA GLU A 574 -31.80 -2.03 3.62
C GLU A 574 -30.90 -3.28 3.73
N ILE A 575 -29.59 -3.06 3.73
CA ILE A 575 -28.57 -4.10 3.84
C ILE A 575 -27.64 -3.74 4.99
N LYS A 576 -27.38 -4.69 5.88
CA LYS A 576 -26.48 -4.54 7.04
C LYS A 576 -25.59 -5.75 7.17
N SER A 577 -24.29 -5.51 7.30
CA SER A 577 -23.27 -6.50 7.66
C SER A 577 -22.27 -5.87 8.64
N ASP A 578 -21.30 -6.67 9.09
CA ASP A 578 -20.19 -6.17 9.92
C ASP A 578 -19.17 -5.33 9.13
N TYR A 579 -19.25 -5.33 7.79
CA TYR A 579 -18.28 -4.72 6.88
C TYR A 579 -18.84 -3.51 6.14
N TYR A 580 -20.14 -3.50 5.87
CA TYR A 580 -20.81 -2.45 5.11
C TYR A 580 -22.29 -2.35 5.46
N SER A 581 -22.90 -1.21 5.13
CA SER A 581 -24.36 -1.05 5.20
C SER A 581 -24.87 -0.13 4.10
N PHE A 582 -25.99 -0.49 3.49
CA PHE A 582 -26.68 0.30 2.49
C PHE A 582 -28.12 0.57 2.95
N ASN A 583 -28.56 1.82 2.86
CA ASN A 583 -29.94 2.23 3.14
C ASN A 583 -30.37 3.24 2.09
N MET A 584 -31.27 2.83 1.21
CA MET A 584 -31.70 3.62 0.05
C MET A 584 -33.21 3.57 -0.05
N HIS A 585 -33.86 4.71 -0.21
CA HIS A 585 -35.31 4.75 -0.35
C HIS A 585 -35.79 6.06 -0.97
N PHE A 586 -36.96 5.99 -1.59
CA PHE A 586 -37.75 7.15 -1.97
C PHE A 586 -39.00 7.26 -1.09
N ARG A 587 -39.44 8.48 -0.82
CA ARG A 587 -40.72 8.74 -0.16
C ARG A 587 -41.36 10.01 -0.67
N GLN A 588 -42.68 10.01 -0.82
CA GLN A 588 -43.42 11.25 -1.11
C GLN A 588 -43.74 12.00 0.19
N LYS A 589 -43.50 13.31 0.21
CA LYS A 589 -43.90 14.22 1.30
C LYS A 589 -44.59 15.45 0.69
N GLY A 590 -45.92 15.42 0.63
CA GLY A 590 -46.70 16.49 0.00
C GLY A 590 -46.47 16.53 -1.52
N ASP A 591 -46.05 17.68 -2.02
CA ASP A 591 -45.72 17.93 -3.44
C ASP A 591 -44.27 17.61 -3.81
N ARG A 592 -43.55 16.87 -2.95
CA ARG A 592 -42.14 16.51 -3.13
C ARG A 592 -41.91 15.02 -3.03
N ILE A 593 -40.95 14.53 -3.81
CA ILE A 593 -40.32 13.22 -3.63
C ILE A 593 -38.97 13.45 -2.94
N ILE A 594 -38.73 12.70 -1.87
CA ILE A 594 -37.49 12.71 -1.11
C ILE A 594 -36.73 11.43 -1.44
N TYR A 595 -35.53 11.60 -1.99
CA TYR A 595 -34.53 10.56 -2.17
C TYR A 595 -33.60 10.53 -0.96
N PHE A 596 -33.30 9.35 -0.44
CA PHE A 596 -32.28 9.16 0.58
C PHE A 596 -31.41 7.96 0.22
N LYS A 597 -30.09 8.14 0.29
CA LYS A 597 -29.08 7.10 0.15
C LYS A 597 -28.03 7.26 1.22
N GLU A 598 -27.77 6.20 1.96
CA GLU A 598 -26.68 6.10 2.92
C GLU A 598 -25.88 4.82 2.65
N ILE A 599 -24.60 5.00 2.35
CA ILE A 599 -23.65 3.93 2.09
C ILE A 599 -22.50 4.05 3.08
N LYS A 600 -22.22 2.95 3.80
CA LYS A 600 -21.10 2.88 4.73
C LYS A 600 -20.24 1.66 4.41
N ILE A 601 -18.94 1.90 4.32
CA ILE A 601 -17.91 0.86 4.46
C ILE A 601 -17.36 0.99 5.88
N LEU A 602 -17.70 0.01 6.72
CA LEU A 602 -17.42 0.00 8.16
C LEU A 602 -16.03 -0.55 8.48
N LYS A 603 -15.51 -1.42 7.61
CA LYS A 603 -14.16 -1.99 7.69
C LYS A 603 -13.48 -1.88 6.32
N PRO A 604 -12.20 -1.50 6.28
CA PRO A 604 -11.48 -1.30 5.02
C PRO A 604 -11.12 -2.60 4.30
N ILE A 605 -11.16 -3.75 4.99
CA ILE A 605 -10.82 -5.07 4.41
C ILE A 605 -12.06 -5.97 4.47
N LEU A 606 -12.40 -6.56 3.33
CA LEU A 606 -13.45 -7.57 3.18
C LEU A 606 -12.82 -8.95 3.04
N PRO A 607 -13.15 -9.92 3.91
CA PRO A 607 -12.65 -11.27 3.80
C PRO A 607 -13.36 -12.03 2.69
N LYS A 608 -12.69 -13.08 2.17
CA LYS A 608 -13.16 -13.85 1.01
C LYS A 608 -14.55 -14.46 1.23
N GLU A 609 -14.84 -14.88 2.46
CA GLU A 609 -16.10 -15.49 2.86
C GLU A 609 -17.30 -14.55 2.63
N GLU A 610 -17.08 -13.24 2.55
CA GLU A 610 -18.12 -12.23 2.35
C GLU A 610 -18.32 -11.82 0.89
N PHE A 611 -17.51 -12.30 -0.06
CA PHE A 611 -17.59 -11.86 -1.47
C PHE A 611 -18.95 -12.18 -2.10
N ILE A 612 -19.51 -13.35 -1.82
CA ILE A 612 -20.84 -13.74 -2.32
C ILE A 612 -21.93 -12.80 -1.75
N ASN A 613 -21.83 -12.44 -0.47
CA ASN A 613 -22.79 -11.52 0.16
C ASN A 613 -22.64 -10.11 -0.40
N TRP A 614 -21.40 -9.66 -0.60
CA TRP A 614 -21.08 -8.38 -1.22
C TRP A 614 -21.64 -8.29 -2.64
N ASN A 615 -21.38 -9.27 -3.52
CA ASN A 615 -21.90 -9.25 -4.89
C ASN A 615 -23.43 -9.29 -4.93
N LYS A 616 -24.10 -10.00 -4.01
CA LYS A 616 -25.57 -9.93 -3.86
C LYS A 616 -26.03 -8.53 -3.45
N ALA A 617 -25.30 -7.88 -2.54
CA ALA A 617 -25.59 -6.51 -2.13
C ALA A 617 -25.39 -5.53 -3.29
N ILE A 618 -24.31 -5.67 -4.08
CA ILE A 618 -24.04 -4.87 -5.29
C ILE A 618 -25.16 -5.05 -6.33
N ASN A 619 -25.57 -6.28 -6.61
CA ASN A 619 -26.71 -6.55 -7.49
C ASN A 619 -28.01 -5.89 -6.98
N THR A 620 -28.24 -5.91 -5.67
CA THR A 620 -29.43 -5.30 -5.07
C THR A 620 -29.43 -3.78 -5.22
N ILE A 621 -28.29 -3.10 -4.96
CA ILE A 621 -28.20 -1.64 -5.14
C ILE A 621 -28.25 -1.27 -6.63
N ASN A 622 -27.69 -2.08 -7.53
CA ASN A 622 -27.78 -1.85 -8.98
C ASN A 622 -29.22 -1.92 -9.48
N ASN A 623 -30.02 -2.87 -8.98
CA ASN A 623 -31.43 -2.90 -9.30
C ASN A 623 -32.16 -1.64 -8.82
N PHE A 624 -31.79 -1.11 -7.64
CA PHE A 624 -32.36 0.14 -7.14
C PHE A 624 -31.94 1.35 -7.98
N TYR A 625 -30.67 1.46 -8.40
CA TYR A 625 -30.19 2.54 -9.26
C TYR A 625 -30.91 2.56 -10.62
N ASN A 626 -31.17 1.38 -11.19
CA ASN A 626 -31.87 1.25 -12.47
C ASN A 626 -33.39 1.39 -12.36
N ASP A 627 -33.94 1.54 -11.15
CA ASP A 627 -35.39 1.62 -10.93
C ASP A 627 -35.85 3.08 -10.89
N GLN A 628 -36.68 3.46 -11.87
CA GLN A 628 -37.02 4.86 -12.11
C GLN A 628 -38.32 5.28 -11.43
N ILE A 629 -38.38 6.53 -10.96
CA ILE A 629 -39.64 7.13 -10.51
C ILE A 629 -40.56 7.29 -11.71
N ILE A 630 -41.85 6.95 -11.56
CA ILE A 630 -42.86 7.21 -12.59
C ILE A 630 -43.83 8.27 -12.09
N LEU A 631 -43.90 9.39 -12.81
CA LEU A 631 -44.88 10.44 -12.63
C LEU A 631 -45.95 10.30 -13.72
N GLN A 632 -47.22 10.40 -13.34
CA GLN A 632 -48.36 10.29 -14.25
C GLN A 632 -49.08 11.64 -14.33
N ALA A 633 -49.42 12.10 -15.53
CA ALA A 633 -50.26 13.28 -15.70
C ALA A 633 -51.59 13.11 -14.96
N ALA A 634 -51.96 14.10 -14.15
CA ALA A 634 -53.24 14.15 -13.45
C ALA A 634 -54.34 14.51 -14.46
N GLN A 635 -55.32 13.61 -14.60
CA GLN A 635 -56.52 13.82 -15.43
C GLN A 635 -57.42 14.94 -14.93
#